data_AF-A0A0F9E4D3-F1
#
_entry.id   AF-A0A0F9E4D3-F1
#
_cell.length_a   1.000
_cell.length_b   1.000
_cell.length_c   1.000
_cell.angle_alpha   90.00
_cell.angle_beta   90.00
_cell.angle_gamma   90.00
#
_symmetry.space_group_name_H-M   'P 1'
#
loop_
_entity.id
_entity.type
_entity.pdbx_description
1 polymer ?
#
loop_
_entity_poly.entity_id
_entity_poly.type
_entity_poly.pdbx_seq_one_letter_code
_entity_poly.pdbx_strand_id
1 'polypeptide(L)'
;LLKNKGQVLMIIRQVHTLKYWHVVFTPEYDGRFGIPAKYLFLNAHYFISLCDKQGFKTKIIDKEGPKENLFYLLKLEKKAEA
;
A
#
# COMPACT_ATOMS: atom_id res chain seq x y z
N LEU A 1 11.27 2.95 -13.25
CA LEU A 1 11.99 2.60 -12.00
C LEU A 1 12.24 1.11 -11.87
N LEU A 2 11.26 0.25 -12.19
CA LEU A 2 11.47 -1.20 -12.20
C LEU A 2 12.36 -1.61 -13.39
N LYS A 3 13.52 -2.22 -13.10
CA LYS A 3 14.33 -2.92 -14.11
C LYS A 3 13.60 -4.18 -14.60
N ASN A 4 14.08 -4.81 -15.67
CA ASN A 4 13.55 -6.11 -16.10
C ASN A 4 13.57 -7.12 -14.95
N LYS A 5 12.42 -7.79 -14.73
CA LYS A 5 12.17 -8.70 -13.60
C LYS A 5 12.27 -8.06 -12.20
N GLY A 6 12.25 -6.72 -12.13
CA GLY A 6 12.19 -6.00 -10.86
C GLY A 6 10.85 -6.25 -10.15
N GLN A 7 10.90 -6.17 -8.82
CA GLN A 7 9.73 -6.30 -7.95
C GLN A 7 9.69 -5.16 -6.94
N VAL A 8 8.48 -4.78 -6.53
CA VAL A 8 8.23 -3.92 -5.38
C VAL A 8 7.61 -4.78 -4.28
N LEU A 9 8.18 -4.71 -3.09
CA LEU A 9 7.58 -5.24 -1.87
C LEU A 9 6.97 -4.07 -1.10
N MET A 10 5.72 -4.22 -0.69
CA MET A 10 4.96 -3.17 -0.02
C MET A 10 4.17 -3.75 1.14
N ILE A 11 4.29 -3.11 2.31
CA ILE A 11 3.44 -3.40 3.46
C ILE A 11 2.27 -2.43 3.43
N ILE A 12 1.04 -2.97 3.45
CA ILE A 12 -0.19 -2.18 3.48
C ILE A 12 -0.97 -2.55 4.73
N ARG A 13 -1.32 -1.54 5.53
CA ARG A 13 -2.33 -1.70 6.59
C ARG A 13 -3.71 -1.77 5.95
N GLN A 14 -4.41 -2.88 6.15
CA GLN A 14 -5.69 -3.16 5.53
C GLN A 14 -6.79 -2.21 6.02
N VAL A 15 -7.41 -1.49 5.09
CA VAL A 15 -8.66 -0.75 5.34
C VAL A 15 -9.84 -1.65 4.98
N HIS A 16 -10.68 -1.97 5.96
CA HIS A 16 -11.77 -2.96 5.77
C HIS A 16 -13.02 -2.39 5.10
N THR A 17 -13.42 -1.18 5.47
CA THR A 17 -14.73 -0.62 5.08
C THR A 17 -14.67 0.24 3.82
N LEU A 18 -13.55 0.91 3.58
CA LEU A 18 -13.36 1.84 2.45
C LEU A 18 -12.35 1.28 1.45
N LYS A 19 -12.48 1.69 0.18
CA LYS A 19 -11.47 1.40 -0.86
C LYS A 19 -10.12 2.02 -0.51
N TYR A 20 -10.17 3.25 0.00
CA TYR A 20 -9.02 4.01 0.44
C TYR A 20 -9.45 5.06 1.46
N TRP A 21 -8.50 5.56 2.25
CA TRP A 21 -8.70 6.64 3.20
C TRP A 21 -7.48 7.55 3.21
N HIS A 22 -7.71 8.86 3.03
CA HIS A 22 -6.68 9.88 3.17
C HIS A 22 -6.71 10.50 4.56
N VAL A 23 -5.53 10.64 5.17
CA VAL A 23 -5.35 11.31 6.45
C VAL A 23 -4.24 12.34 6.30
N VAL A 24 -4.47 13.54 6.82
CA VAL A 24 -3.39 14.53 7.00
C VAL A 24 -2.85 14.34 8.41
N PHE A 25 -1.55 14.07 8.52
CA PHE A 25 -0.89 13.95 9.81
C PHE A 25 0.21 15.00 9.90
N THR A 26 0.17 15.76 10.99
CA THR A 26 1.19 16.74 11.35
C THR A 26 2.06 16.11 12.44
N PRO A 27 3.34 15.78 12.16
CA PRO A 27 4.21 15.23 13.18
C PRO A 27 4.49 16.29 14.25
N GLU A 28 4.49 15.87 15.51
CA GLU A 28 4.89 16.68 16.65
C GLU A 28 6.02 15.97 17.39
N TYR A 29 7.06 16.72 17.73
CA TYR A 29 8.17 16.24 18.56
C TYR A 29 8.73 17.39 19.37
N ASP A 30 8.86 17.20 20.69
CA ASP A 30 9.41 18.21 21.62
C ASP A 30 8.70 19.59 21.50
N GLY A 31 7.36 19.56 21.43
CA GLY A 31 6.51 20.76 21.29
C GLY A 31 6.64 21.49 19.95
N ARG A 32 7.37 20.93 18.97
CA ARG A 32 7.50 21.49 17.62
C ARG A 32 6.68 20.70 16.63
N PHE A 33 5.85 21.41 15.87
CA PHE A 33 5.10 20.84 14.75
C PHE A 33 5.96 20.85 13.49
N GLY A 34 6.08 19.68 12.86
CA GLY A 34 6.66 19.55 11.54
C GLY A 34 5.67 19.88 10.42
N ILE A 35 6.08 19.63 9.19
CA ILE A 35 5.26 19.87 8.00
C ILE A 35 4.18 18.78 7.91
N PRO A 36 2.89 19.13 7.77
CA PRO A 36 1.83 18.15 7.55
C PRO A 36 2.06 17.32 6.30
N ALA A 37 1.87 16.02 6.40
CA ALA A 37 1.96 15.09 5.28
C ALA A 37 0.63 14.37 5.05
N LYS A 38 0.32 14.12 3.77
CA LYS A 38 -0.86 13.34 3.36
C LYS A 38 -0.48 11.86 3.30
N TYR A 39 -1.16 11.05 4.10
CA TYR A 39 -1.01 9.60 4.12
C TYR A 39 -2.21 8.94 3.45
N LEU A 40 -1.94 7.87 2.71
CA LEU A 40 -2.94 7.09 2.00
C LEU A 40 -2.97 5.68 2.58
N PHE A 41 -4.12 5.31 3.14
CA PHE A 41 -4.42 3.95 3.57
C PHE A 41 -5.29 3.27 2.52
N LEU A 42 -4.99 2.02 2.20
CA LEU A 42 -5.61 1.31 1.08
C LEU A 42 -6.19 -0.02 1.54
N ASN A 43 -7.33 -0.39 0.97
CA ASN A 43 -7.74 -1.78 0.96
C ASN A 43 -6.85 -2.54 -0.03
N ALA A 44 -6.15 -3.58 0.44
CA ALA A 44 -5.18 -4.32 -0.36
C ALA A 44 -5.82 -5.00 -1.59
N HIS A 45 -7.04 -5.52 -1.46
CA HIS A 45 -7.74 -6.15 -2.59
C HIS A 45 -8.13 -5.12 -3.66
N TYR A 46 -8.59 -3.94 -3.24
CA TYR A 46 -8.82 -2.84 -4.18
C TYR A 46 -7.53 -2.41 -4.87
N PHE A 47 -6.43 -2.28 -4.13
CA PHE A 47 -5.13 -1.92 -4.67
C PHE A 47 -4.63 -2.95 -5.69
N ILE A 48 -4.76 -4.24 -5.42
CA ILE A 48 -4.42 -5.30 -6.38
C ILE A 48 -5.19 -5.12 -7.70
N SER A 49 -6.50 -4.86 -7.63
CA SER A 49 -7.32 -4.61 -8.83
C SER A 49 -6.88 -3.33 -9.57
N LEU A 50 -6.51 -2.28 -8.85
CA LEU A 50 -5.99 -1.05 -9.45
C LEU A 50 -4.67 -1.31 -10.18
N CYS A 51 -3.72 -2.03 -9.55
CA CYS A 51 -2.45 -2.39 -10.16
C CYS A 51 -2.64 -3.25 -11.42
N ASP A 52 -3.58 -4.18 -11.39
CA ASP A 52 -3.89 -5.03 -12.54
C ASP A 52 -4.30 -4.22 -13.79
N LYS A 53 -5.14 -3.19 -13.59
CA LYS A 53 -5.56 -2.24 -14.63
C LYS A 53 -4.41 -1.38 -15.15
N GLN A 54 -3.36 -1.19 -14.36
CA GLN A 54 -2.18 -0.40 -14.70
C GLN A 54 -1.04 -1.24 -15.29
N GLY A 55 -1.31 -2.50 -15.66
CA GLY A 55 -0.31 -3.37 -16.27
C GLY A 55 0.66 -4.01 -15.27
N PHE A 56 0.28 -4.10 -13.99
CA PHE A 56 1.07 -4.76 -12.95
C PHE A 56 0.40 -6.04 -12.46
N LYS A 57 1.21 -7.08 -12.22
CA LYS A 57 0.79 -8.26 -11.47
C LYS A 57 1.08 -8.02 -10.00
N THR A 58 0.05 -8.04 -9.17
CA THR A 58 0.19 -7.84 -7.72
C THR A 58 -0.46 -8.98 -6.97
N LYS A 59 0.21 -9.50 -5.93
CA LYS A 59 -0.32 -10.54 -5.05
C LYS A 59 0.06 -10.29 -3.60
N ILE A 60 -0.82 -10.69 -2.69
CA ILE A 60 -0.49 -10.79 -1.26
C ILE A 60 0.41 -12.02 -1.11
N ILE A 61 1.55 -11.86 -0.44
CA ILE A 61 2.51 -12.93 -0.16
C ILE A 61 2.62 -13.25 1.32
N ASP A 62 2.23 -12.32 2.20
CA ASP A 62 2.18 -12.55 3.64
C ASP A 62 1.13 -11.65 4.32
N LYS A 63 0.77 -11.98 5.56
CA LYS A 63 -0.13 -11.20 6.40
C LYS A 63 0.24 -11.28 7.88
N GLU A 64 0.05 -10.19 8.61
CA GLU A 64 0.35 -10.12 10.04
C GLU A 64 -0.72 -9.33 10.81
N GLY A 65 -1.05 -9.79 12.02
CA GLY A 65 -1.91 -9.07 12.96
C GLY A 65 -3.40 -9.46 12.96
N PRO A 66 -4.16 -9.00 13.96
CA PRO A 66 -5.60 -9.23 14.06
C PRO A 66 -6.37 -8.38 13.05
N LYS A 67 -7.66 -8.67 12.83
CA LYS A 67 -8.51 -7.97 11.85
C LYS A 67 -8.40 -6.44 11.95
N GLU A 68 -8.50 -5.87 13.14
CA GLU A 68 -8.46 -4.41 13.37
C GLU A 68 -7.12 -3.75 13.02
N ASN A 69 -6.04 -4.53 12.99
CA ASN A 69 -4.70 -4.06 12.68
C ASN A 69 -3.97 -5.04 11.76
N LEU A 70 -4.66 -5.44 10.69
CA LEU A 70 -4.16 -6.42 9.73
C LEU A 70 -3.24 -5.73 8.73
N PHE A 71 -2.03 -6.25 8.58
CA PHE A 71 -1.06 -5.83 7.58
C PHE A 71 -0.92 -6.91 6.53
N TYR A 72 -0.80 -6.50 5.27
CA TYR A 72 -0.48 -7.38 4.15
C TYR A 72 0.87 -7.00 3.56
N LEU A 73 1.70 -8.01 3.30
CA LEU A 73 2.85 -7.86 2.44
C LEU A 73 2.44 -8.20 1.00
N LEU A 74 2.55 -7.23 0.12
CA LEU A 74 2.24 -7.38 -1.29
C LEU A 74 3.54 -7.40 -2.10
N LYS A 75 3.55 -8.27 -3.11
CA LYS A 75 4.55 -8.29 -4.17
C LYS A 75 3.93 -7.79 -5.47
N LEU A 76 4.54 -6.78 -6.06
CA LEU A 76 4.14 -6.15 -7.31
C LEU A 76 5.26 -6.30 -8.36
N GLU A 77 4.88 -6.72 -9.56
CA GLU A 77 5.75 -6.93 -10.72
C GLU A 77 5.10 -6.35 -11.97
N LYS A 78 5.89 -5.91 -12.97
CA LYS A 78 5.34 -5.53 -14.28
C LYS A 78 4.77 -6.79 -14.95
N LYS A 79 3.60 -6.69 -15.60
CA LYS A 79 3.12 -7.79 -16.46
C LYS A 79 4.12 -7.99 -17.61
N ALA A 80 4.30 -9.23 -18.03
CA ALA A 80 5.04 -9.51 -19.26
C ALA A 80 4.33 -8.80 -20.41
N GLU A 81 5.09 -8.11 -21.27
CA GLU A 81 4.57 -7.66 -22.56
C GLU A 81 4.27 -8.92 -23.38
N ALA A 82 3.07 -8.97 -23.96
CA ALA A 82 2.59 -10.09 -24.78
C ALA A 82 3.20 -10.07 -26.17
#